data_AF-A0A8X6QRG5-F1
#
_entry.id   AF-A0A8X6QRG5-F1
#
_cell.length_a   1.000
_cell.length_b   1.000
_cell.length_c   1.000
_cell.angle_alpha   90.00
_cell.angle_beta   90.00
_cell.angle_gamma   90.00
#
_symmetry.space_group_name_H-M   'P 1'
#
loop_
_entity.id
_entity.type
_entity.pdbx_description
1 polymer ?
#
loop_
_entity_poly.entity_id
_entity_poly.type
_entity_poly.pdbx_seq_one_letter_code
_entity_poly.pdbx_strand_id
1 'polypeptide(L)'
;MNEESATVALRKFRLQRNVKTEKGPLTMADLIKIVQRFEETGSLEDRVMSGRPSLRQTRSTRVAAELEALASESAAGISSAREVGNKSHC
;
A
#
# COMPACT_ATOMS: atom_id res chain seq x y z
N MET A 1 -24.08 -25.55 -10.87
CA MET A 1 -24.28 -25.03 -9.51
C MET A 1 -23.15 -24.04 -9.23
N ASN A 2 -23.43 -22.73 -9.22
CA ASN A 2 -22.44 -21.73 -8.86
C ASN A 2 -22.32 -21.71 -7.33
N GLU A 3 -21.43 -22.52 -6.76
CA GLU A 3 -21.06 -22.41 -5.36
C GLU A 3 -20.26 -21.11 -5.17
N GLU A 4 -20.94 -20.07 -4.70
CA GLU A 4 -20.25 -18.85 -4.27
C GLU A 4 -19.31 -19.18 -3.11
N SER A 5 -18.04 -18.80 -3.25
CA SER A 5 -17.05 -18.91 -2.18
C SER A 5 -17.58 -18.24 -0.90
N ALA A 6 -17.36 -18.87 0.25
CA ALA A 6 -17.80 -18.38 1.55
C ALA A 6 -17.39 -16.91 1.80
N THR A 7 -16.24 -16.48 1.28
CA THR A 7 -15.75 -15.10 1.36
C THR A 7 -16.63 -14.10 0.59
N VAL A 8 -17.10 -14.50 -0.59
CA VAL A 8 -17.99 -13.69 -1.45
C VAL A 8 -19.38 -13.59 -0.81
N ALA A 9 -19.91 -14.71 -0.31
CA ALA A 9 -21.19 -14.75 0.39
C ALA A 9 -21.17 -13.85 1.65
N LEU A 10 -20.11 -13.93 2.46
CA LEU A 10 -19.93 -13.11 3.65
C LEU A 10 -19.85 -11.61 3.32
N ARG A 11 -19.15 -11.26 2.23
CA ARG A 11 -19.04 -9.87 1.77
C ARG A 11 -20.39 -9.32 1.33
N LYS A 12 -21.16 -10.08 0.55
CA LYS A 12 -22.52 -9.70 0.13
C LYS A 12 -23.46 -9.53 1.32
N PHE A 13 -23.41 -10.44 2.30
CA PHE A 13 -24.22 -10.36 3.51
C PHE A 13 -23.94 -9.08 4.31
N ARG A 14 -22.66 -8.75 4.55
CA ARG A 14 -22.27 -7.52 5.26
C ARG A 14 -22.76 -6.26 4.54
N LEU A 15 -22.67 -6.25 3.21
CA LEU A 15 -23.11 -5.14 2.37
C LEU A 15 -24.63 -4.97 2.40
N GLN A 16 -25.40 -6.06 2.28
CA GLN A 16 -26.87 -6.05 2.39
C GLN A 16 -27.35 -5.60 3.77
N ARG A 17 -26.65 -5.99 4.84
CA ARG A 17 -27.04 -5.67 6.21
C ARG A 17 -26.57 -4.30 6.68
N ASN A 18 -25.94 -3.49 5.81
CA ASN A 18 -25.26 -2.26 6.21
C ASN A 18 -24.34 -2.47 7.43
N VAL A 19 -23.76 -3.66 7.56
CA VAL A 19 -22.73 -3.95 8.55
C VAL A 19 -21.48 -3.27 8.01
N LYS A 20 -21.41 -1.96 8.23
CA LYS A 20 -20.27 -1.18 7.85
C LYS A 20 -19.09 -1.78 8.59
N THR A 21 -18.11 -2.31 7.86
CA THR A 21 -16.72 -2.39 8.32
C THR A 21 -16.15 -0.97 8.41
N GLU A 22 -16.89 -0.06 9.05
CA GLU A 22 -16.32 1.20 9.48
C GLU A 22 -15.27 0.82 10.52
N LYS A 23 -14.02 1.20 10.24
CA LYS A 23 -12.99 1.16 11.27
C LYS A 23 -13.51 2.07 12.38
N GLY A 24 -13.81 1.48 13.54
CA GLY A 24 -14.28 2.24 14.69
C GLY A 24 -13.25 3.30 15.11
N PRO A 25 -13.64 4.24 15.98
CA PRO A 25 -12.69 5.16 16.57
C PRO A 25 -11.54 4.39 17.23
N LEU A 26 -10.32 4.94 17.17
CA LEU A 26 -9.16 4.34 17.80
C LEU A 26 -9.43 4.12 19.29
N THR A 27 -9.26 2.88 19.75
CA THR A 27 -9.40 2.57 21.16
C THR A 27 -8.13 2.95 21.93
N MET A 28 -8.22 3.09 23.26
CA MET A 28 -7.03 3.30 24.09
C MET A 28 -5.98 2.19 23.91
N ALA A 29 -6.41 0.95 23.70
CA ALA A 29 -5.51 -0.16 23.42
C ALA A 29 -4.79 0.01 22.08
N ASP A 30 -5.44 0.59 21.07
CA ASP A 30 -4.82 0.89 19.79
C ASP A 30 -3.77 2.01 19.93
N LEU A 31 -4.07 3.04 20.73
CA LEU A 31 -3.12 4.13 21.02
C LEU A 31 -1.87 3.62 21.74
N ILE A 32 -2.03 2.76 22.76
CA ILE A 32 -0.90 2.13 23.47
C ILE A 32 -0.01 1.35 22.49
N LYS A 33 -0.61 0.58 21.57
CA LYS A 33 0.15 -0.16 20.55
C LYS A 33 0.89 0.77 19.58
N ILE A 34 0.33 1.94 19.26
CA ILE A 34 1.03 2.93 18.41
C ILE A 34 2.25 3.47 19.16
N VAL A 35 2.10 3.86 20.42
CA VAL A 35 3.21 4.38 21.25
C VAL A 35 4.31 3.33 21.40
N GLN A 36 3.96 2.09 21.77
CA GLN A 36 4.94 1.03 21.92
C GLN A 36 5.72 0.78 20.62
N ARG A 37 5.04 0.76 19.47
CA ARG A 37 5.72 0.60 18.18
C ARG A 37 6.69 1.74 17.89
N PHE A 38 6.32 2.97 18.26
CA PHE A 38 7.19 4.12 18.11
C PHE A 38 8.40 4.04 19.03
N GLU A 39 8.24 3.62 20.29
CA GLU A 39 9.36 3.41 21.22
C GLU A 39 10.32 2.33 20.70
N GLU A 40 9.81 1.28 20.06
CA GLU A 40 10.62 0.21 19.47
C GLU A 40 11.37 0.63 18.19
N THR A 41 10.79 1.47 17.32
CA THR A 41 11.38 1.82 16.02
C THR A 41 12.01 3.21 15.95
N GLY A 42 11.63 4.11 16.85
CA GLY A 42 11.86 5.54 16.70
C GLY A 42 11.16 6.18 15.50
N SER A 43 10.22 5.48 14.83
CA SER A 43 9.60 5.93 13.59
C SER A 43 8.07 5.85 13.64
N LEU A 44 7.42 6.93 13.19
CA LEU A 44 5.97 7.03 12.97
C LEU A 44 5.56 6.59 11.56
N GLU A 45 6.53 6.23 10.71
CA GLU A 45 6.24 5.77 9.35
C GLU A 45 5.54 4.41 9.39
N ASP A 46 4.58 4.24 8.48
CA ASP A 46 3.92 2.96 8.31
C ASP A 46 4.95 1.90 7.92
N ARG A 47 5.09 0.87 8.78
CA ARG A 47 5.89 -0.29 8.43
C ARG A 47 5.32 -0.91 7.15
N VAL A 48 6.21 -1.24 6.22
CA VAL A 48 5.84 -2.07 5.06
C VAL A 48 5.17 -3.34 5.58
N MET A 49 3.91 -3.56 5.18
CA MET A 49 3.16 -4.73 5.64
C MET A 49 3.95 -6.00 5.32
N SER A 50 4.14 -6.86 6.32
CA SER A 50 4.75 -8.17 6.12
C SER A 50 3.87 -9.00 5.17
N GLY A 51 4.43 -9.48 4.06
CA GLY A 51 3.72 -10.30 3.08
C GLY A 51 4.03 -9.92 1.64
N ARG A 52 3.21 -10.40 0.71
CA ARG A 52 3.35 -10.06 -0.71
C ARG A 52 2.97 -8.58 -0.91
N PRO A 53 3.86 -7.75 -1.49
CA PRO A 53 3.54 -6.37 -1.80
C PRO A 53 2.32 -6.28 -2.72
N SER A 54 1.53 -5.22 -2.57
CA SER A 54 0.43 -4.96 -3.50
C SER A 54 0.98 -4.65 -4.89
N LEU A 55 0.23 -4.96 -5.95
CA LEU A 55 0.64 -4.62 -7.33
C LEU A 55 0.95 -3.13 -7.50
N ARG A 56 0.25 -2.25 -6.77
CA ARG A 56 0.53 -0.81 -6.76
C ARG A 56 1.88 -0.49 -6.14
N GLN A 57 2.20 -1.13 -5.01
CA GLN A 57 3.47 -0.96 -4.34
C GLN A 57 4.64 -1.49 -5.18
N THR A 58 4.46 -2.62 -5.85
CA THR A 58 5.48 -3.16 -6.78
C THR A 58 5.69 -2.24 -7.97
N ARG A 59 4.61 -1.66 -8.52
CA ARG A 59 4.73 -0.66 -9.60
C ARG A 59 5.43 0.61 -9.11
N SER A 60 5.09 1.14 -7.94
CA SER A 60 5.71 2.35 -7.42
C SER A 60 7.21 2.17 -7.16
N THR A 61 7.63 1.02 -6.62
CA THR A 61 9.06 0.73 -6.41
C THR A 61 9.82 0.63 -7.73
N ARG A 62 9.21 0.03 -8.75
CA ARG A 62 9.80 -0.07 -10.08
C ARG A 62 9.95 1.32 -10.74
N VAL A 63 8.89 2.12 -10.71
CA VAL A 63 8.91 3.49 -11.24
C VAL A 63 9.97 4.33 -10.54
N ALA A 64 10.09 4.22 -9.20
CA ALA A 64 11.12 4.93 -8.44
C ALA A 64 12.54 4.53 -8.86
N ALA A 65 12.80 3.22 -9.03
CA ALA A 65 14.11 2.73 -9.47
C ALA A 65 14.47 3.21 -10.88
N GLU A 66 13.51 3.21 -11.81
CA GLU A 66 13.76 3.69 -13.17
C GLU A 66 13.95 5.21 -13.22
N LEU A 67 13.27 5.95 -12.35
CA LEU A 67 13.44 7.40 -12.21
C LEU A 67 14.85 7.74 -11.70
N GLU A 68 15.35 7.02 -10.70
CA GLU A 68 16.72 7.19 -10.18
C GLU A 68 17.79 6.83 -11.22
N ALA A 69 17.59 5.73 -11.96
CA ALA A 69 18.49 5.34 -13.05
C ALA A 69 18.56 6.43 -14.13
N LEU A 70 17.40 6.95 -14.56
CA LEU A 70 17.33 8.03 -15.56
C LEU A 70 17.95 9.33 -15.07
N ALA A 71 17.73 9.69 -13.81
CA ALA A 71 18.35 10.87 -13.22
C ALA A 71 19.88 10.72 -13.17
N SER A 72 20.39 9.54 -12.86
CA SER A 72 21.83 9.25 -12.80
C SER A 72 22.51 9.25 -14.19
N GLU A 73 21.77 8.85 -15.23
CA GLU A 73 22.23 8.89 -16.63
C GLU A 73 22.23 10.33 -17.20
N SER A 74 21.42 11.21 -16.62
CA SER A 74 21.27 12.61 -17.04
C SER A 74 22.37 13.48 -16.44
N ALA A 75 23.12 14.20 -17.29
CA ALA A 75 24.15 15.14 -16.83
C ALA A 75 23.60 16.26 -15.91
N ALA A 76 22.30 16.54 -15.99
CA ALA A 76 21.63 17.52 -15.14
C ALA A 76 20.93 16.91 -13.90
N GLY A 77 20.92 15.57 -13.76
CA GLY A 77 20.17 14.90 -12.70
C GLY A 77 18.65 14.92 -12.91
N ILE A 78 18.18 15.26 -14.12
CA ILE A 78 16.75 15.48 -14.41
C ILE A 78 16.21 14.30 -15.20
N SER A 79 15.11 13.71 -14.71
CA SER A 79 14.33 12.67 -15.40
C SER A 79 12.94 13.20 -15.79
N SER A 80 12.47 12.87 -17.00
CA SER A 80 11.12 13.23 -17.46
C SER A 80 10.08 12.15 -17.11
N ALA A 81 8.88 12.57 -16.67
CA ALA A 81 7.77 11.65 -16.40
C ALA A 81 7.36 10.82 -17.63
N ARG A 82 7.47 11.37 -18.85
CA ARG A 82 7.19 10.64 -20.09
C ARG A 82 8.19 9.53 -20.34
N GLU A 83 9.46 9.81 -20.06
CA GLU A 83 10.55 8.87 -20.26
C GLU A 83 10.48 7.70 -19.28
N VAL A 84 10.19 7.99 -18.00
CA VAL A 84 9.91 6.98 -16.98
C VAL A 84 8.69 6.14 -17.36
N GLY A 85 7.62 6.74 -17.88
CA GLY A 85 6.44 6.00 -18.33
C GLY A 85 6.74 5.01 -19.45
N ASN A 86 7.58 5.41 -20.42
CA ASN A 86 8.00 4.53 -21.51
C ASN A 86 8.86 3.35 -21.03
N LYS A 87 9.76 3.55 -20.07
CA LYS A 87 10.61 2.48 -19.52
C LYS A 87 9.84 1.56 -18.54
N SER A 88 8.88 2.12 -17.80
CA SER A 88 8.21 1.40 -16.69
C SER A 88 7.02 0.55 -17.12
N HIS A 89 6.61 0.64 -18.39
CA HIS A 89 5.42 -0.03 -18.93
C HIS A 89 4.20 0.13 -18.01
N CYS A 90 3.98 1.37 -17.54
CA CYS A 90 2.88 1.76 -16.66
C CYS A 90 1.74 2.42 -17.43
#